data_AF-A0A958RFQ8-F1
#
_entry.id   AF-A0A958RFQ8-F1
#
_cell.length_a   1.000
_cell.length_b   1.000
_cell.length_c   1.000
_cell.angle_alpha   90.00
_cell.angle_beta   90.00
_cell.angle_gamma   90.00
#
_symmetry.space_group_name_H-M   'P 1'
#
loop_
_entity.id
_entity.type
_entity.pdbx_description
1 polymer ?
#
loop_
_entity_poly.entity_id
_entity_poly.type
_entity_poly.pdbx_seq_one_letter_code
_entity_poly.pdbx_strand_id
1 'polypeptide(L)'
;MQGVCLIFAGRRGLDEASARWMSARIPQVSQKIKRAQSLIDEVLGDQSSVDLLSYLLSSDQEFLGHPSLRVLMGAVVQVGLFERFIASRPRPEFMLGKTNGISALEVCAGKKSFDELVLKSDFLQPSSTAHSQPPLGEASLVGLQLEEYGGFQWLRDSFEAVDFASKDLYSILAEIRENNFVGQLINIGPSIEFRKKEMASMEFLEFTMMNSIELDPILSSFLSA
;
A
#
# COMPACT_ATOMS: atom_id res chain seq x y z
N MET A 1 -19.16 0.42 19.07
CA MET A 1 -18.58 0.94 17.80
C MET A 1 -18.12 -0.26 17.02
N GLN A 2 -18.38 -0.31 15.71
CA GLN A 2 -17.82 -1.37 14.87
C GLN A 2 -16.32 -1.14 14.70
N GLY A 3 -15.55 -2.21 14.73
CA GLY A 3 -14.12 -2.19 14.49
C GLY A 3 -13.78 -1.76 13.07
N VAL A 4 -12.60 -1.17 12.90
CA VAL A 4 -12.06 -0.73 11.61
C VAL A 4 -10.90 -1.64 11.23
N CYS A 5 -10.91 -2.14 10.00
CA CYS A 5 -9.79 -2.81 9.38
C CYS A 5 -9.26 -1.98 8.21
N LEU A 6 -7.97 -1.68 8.21
CA LEU A 6 -7.30 -1.03 7.09
C LEU A 6 -6.82 -2.09 6.10
N ILE A 7 -7.01 -1.83 4.81
CA ILE A 7 -6.49 -2.66 3.74
C ILE A 7 -5.50 -1.83 2.92
N PHE A 8 -4.23 -2.22 2.93
CA PHE A 8 -3.20 -1.61 2.11
C PHE A 8 -3.34 -2.12 0.67
N ALA A 9 -3.40 -1.20 -0.29
CA ALA A 9 -3.58 -1.55 -1.68
C ALA A 9 -2.37 -2.35 -2.22
N GLY A 10 -2.63 -3.32 -3.11
CA GLY A 10 -1.60 -4.08 -3.80
C GLY A 10 -0.88 -3.28 -4.88
N ARG A 11 -0.17 -3.97 -5.79
CA ARG A 11 0.68 -3.34 -6.82
C ARG A 11 -0.01 -2.33 -7.73
N ARG A 12 -1.33 -2.44 -7.89
CA ARG A 12 -2.15 -1.59 -8.77
C ARG A 12 -2.75 -0.37 -8.06
N GLY A 13 -2.35 -0.11 -6.82
CA GLY A 13 -2.96 0.94 -6.00
C GLY A 13 -2.89 2.34 -6.60
N LEU A 14 -1.90 2.63 -7.46
CA LEU A 14 -1.62 3.95 -8.06
C LEU A 14 -1.77 3.98 -9.59
N ASP A 15 -2.41 2.97 -10.20
CA ASP A 15 -2.41 2.87 -11.67
C ASP A 15 -3.22 4.00 -12.34
N GLU A 16 -4.21 4.55 -11.65
CA GLU A 16 -5.03 5.66 -12.15
C GLU A 16 -4.41 7.03 -11.83
N ALA A 17 -4.20 7.86 -12.86
CA ALA A 17 -3.66 9.21 -12.69
C ALA A 17 -4.45 10.04 -11.67
N SER A 18 -5.78 10.15 -11.77
CA SER A 18 -6.63 10.94 -10.86
C SER A 18 -6.35 10.63 -9.39
N ALA A 19 -6.24 9.34 -9.09
CA ALA A 19 -5.88 8.77 -7.81
C ALA A 19 -4.49 9.26 -7.31
N ARG A 20 -3.48 9.27 -8.20
CA ARG A 20 -2.14 9.82 -7.91
C ARG A 20 -2.19 11.32 -7.60
N TRP A 21 -2.89 12.10 -8.44
CA TRP A 21 -3.06 13.54 -8.25
C TRP A 21 -3.74 13.88 -6.92
N MET A 22 -4.81 13.16 -6.56
CA MET A 22 -5.50 13.37 -5.28
C MET A 22 -4.62 13.01 -4.09
N SER A 23 -3.88 11.91 -4.17
CA SER A 23 -2.95 11.49 -3.11
C SER A 23 -1.87 12.52 -2.85
N ALA A 24 -1.30 13.10 -3.91
CA ALA A 24 -0.23 14.10 -3.81
C ALA A 24 -0.66 15.38 -3.06
N ARG A 25 -1.96 15.70 -3.06
CA ARG A 25 -2.51 16.88 -2.35
C ARG A 25 -2.56 16.70 -0.84
N ILE A 26 -2.43 15.47 -0.33
CA ILE A 26 -2.43 15.18 1.10
C ILE A 26 -1.05 15.53 1.68
N PRO A 27 -0.95 16.42 2.69
CA PRO A 27 0.34 16.90 3.18
C PRO A 27 1.30 15.79 3.64
N GLN A 28 0.79 14.80 4.36
CA GLN A 28 1.56 13.66 4.87
C GLN A 28 2.14 12.81 3.72
N VAL A 29 1.40 12.66 2.62
CA VAL A 29 1.90 11.99 1.41
C VAL A 29 3.04 12.80 0.80
N SER A 30 2.84 14.10 0.58
CA SER A 30 3.90 14.98 0.08
C SER A 30 5.15 15.00 0.97
N GLN A 31 4.98 14.98 2.30
CA GLN A 31 6.10 14.89 3.25
C GLN A 31 6.87 13.57 3.12
N LYS A 32 6.17 12.44 2.96
CA LYS A 32 6.81 11.14 2.75
C LYS A 32 7.53 11.03 1.41
N ILE A 33 6.96 11.60 0.36
CA ILE A 33 7.62 11.69 -0.96
C ILE A 33 8.91 12.49 -0.83
N LYS A 34 8.88 13.67 -0.18
CA LYS A 34 10.09 14.48 0.04
C LYS A 34 11.14 13.74 0.87
N ARG A 35 10.74 13.04 1.94
CA ARG A 35 11.67 12.23 2.74
C ARG A 35 12.29 11.09 1.91
N ALA A 36 11.49 10.39 1.11
CA ALA A 36 11.99 9.35 0.23
C ALA A 36 12.96 9.91 -0.82
N GLN A 37 12.66 11.08 -1.41
CA GLN A 37 13.55 11.79 -2.32
C GLN A 37 14.90 12.08 -1.66
N SER A 38 14.90 12.66 -0.46
CA SER A 38 16.14 12.96 0.26
C SER A 38 17.00 11.72 0.54
N LEU A 39 16.37 10.58 0.88
CA LEU A 39 17.09 9.32 1.08
C LEU A 39 17.69 8.76 -0.22
N ILE A 40 16.96 8.89 -1.34
CA ILE A 40 17.43 8.47 -2.66
C ILE A 40 18.61 9.35 -3.09
N ASP A 41 18.48 10.67 -2.93
CA ASP A 41 19.51 11.63 -3.30
C ASP A 41 20.78 11.46 -2.46
N GLU A 42 20.66 11.10 -1.18
CA GLU A 42 21.81 10.78 -0.32
C GLU A 42 22.59 9.55 -0.83
N VAL A 43 21.90 8.54 -1.35
CA VAL A 43 22.51 7.30 -1.85
C VAL A 43 23.07 7.45 -3.26
N LEU A 44 22.32 8.11 -4.15
CA LEU A 44 22.70 8.23 -5.57
C LEU A 44 23.58 9.46 -5.85
N GLY A 45 23.60 10.45 -4.95
CA GLY A 45 24.30 11.72 -5.15
C GLY A 45 23.87 12.42 -6.44
N ASP A 46 24.82 13.00 -7.16
CA ASP A 46 24.61 13.70 -8.43
C ASP A 46 24.08 12.81 -9.58
N GLN A 47 23.97 11.49 -9.37
CA GLN A 47 23.38 10.56 -10.34
C GLN A 47 21.84 10.45 -10.22
N SER A 48 21.23 11.09 -9.21
CA SER A 48 19.77 11.10 -9.06
C SER A 48 19.12 11.98 -10.15
N SER A 49 18.66 11.36 -11.24
CA SER A 49 17.89 12.04 -12.29
C SER A 49 16.39 12.01 -12.05
N VAL A 50 15.93 11.47 -10.92
CA VAL A 50 14.51 11.16 -10.68
C VAL A 50 13.94 12.11 -9.63
N ASP A 51 12.96 12.91 -10.03
CA ASP A 51 12.08 13.63 -9.12
C ASP A 51 10.82 12.78 -8.86
N LEU A 52 10.71 12.25 -7.65
CA LEU A 52 9.61 11.38 -7.23
C LEU A 52 8.24 12.07 -7.32
N LEU A 53 8.16 13.37 -7.05
CA LEU A 53 6.90 14.08 -7.10
C LEU A 53 6.46 14.27 -8.55
N SER A 54 7.37 14.69 -9.42
CA SER A 54 7.10 14.78 -10.86
C SER A 54 6.73 13.42 -11.44
N TYR A 55 7.42 12.35 -11.05
CA TYR A 55 7.10 10.99 -11.47
C TYR A 55 5.70 10.54 -10.98
N LEU A 56 5.30 10.84 -9.74
CA LEU A 56 3.94 10.51 -9.28
C LEU A 56 2.85 11.17 -10.13
N LEU A 57 3.11 12.41 -10.57
CA LEU A 57 2.20 13.23 -11.35
C LEU A 57 2.34 13.02 -12.88
N SER A 58 3.20 12.11 -13.30
CA SER A 58 3.45 11.84 -14.71
C SER A 58 2.24 11.19 -15.40
N SER A 59 2.32 11.12 -16.73
CA SER A 59 1.36 10.34 -17.53
C SER A 59 1.33 8.86 -17.11
N ASP A 60 0.22 8.18 -17.35
CA ASP A 60 0.10 6.75 -17.02
C ASP A 60 1.16 5.90 -17.72
N GLN A 61 1.48 6.22 -18.98
CA GLN A 61 2.50 5.47 -19.73
C GLN A 61 3.89 5.61 -19.08
N GLU A 62 4.27 6.81 -18.68
CA GLU A 62 5.54 7.08 -18.01
C GLU A 62 5.59 6.43 -16.61
N PHE A 63 4.49 6.55 -15.86
CA PHE A 63 4.38 5.96 -14.54
C PHE A 63 4.51 4.42 -14.60
N LEU A 64 3.77 3.79 -15.51
CA LEU A 64 3.81 2.34 -15.72
C LEU A 64 5.14 1.85 -16.31
N GLY A 65 5.90 2.72 -16.97
CA GLY A 65 7.20 2.42 -17.58
C GLY A 65 8.32 2.07 -16.58
N HIS A 66 8.15 2.38 -15.29
CA HIS A 66 9.15 2.11 -14.25
C HIS A 66 8.59 1.25 -13.10
N PRO A 67 8.50 -0.09 -13.27
CA PRO A 67 7.83 -0.97 -12.30
C PRO A 67 8.39 -0.89 -10.87
N SER A 68 9.71 -0.85 -10.69
CA SER A 68 10.33 -0.79 -9.36
C SER A 68 10.04 0.53 -8.65
N LEU A 69 10.13 1.64 -9.40
CA LEU A 69 9.82 2.97 -8.87
C LEU A 69 8.33 3.10 -8.53
N ARG A 70 7.45 2.55 -9.38
CA ARG A 70 6.00 2.48 -9.10
C ARG A 70 5.69 1.75 -7.81
N VAL A 71 6.32 0.59 -7.56
CA VAL A 71 6.09 -0.19 -6.34
C VAL A 71 6.57 0.58 -5.10
N LEU A 72 7.74 1.21 -5.17
CA LEU A 72 8.25 2.08 -4.11
C LEU A 72 7.29 3.25 -3.84
N MET A 73 6.84 3.94 -4.89
CA MET A 73 5.91 5.06 -4.78
C MET A 73 4.56 4.64 -4.20
N GLY A 74 4.08 3.44 -4.56
CA GLY A 74 2.91 2.82 -3.94
C GLY A 74 3.03 2.75 -2.43
N ALA A 75 4.14 2.19 -1.95
CA ALA A 75 4.38 2.07 -0.53
C ALA A 75 4.55 3.43 0.17
N VAL A 76 5.30 4.36 -0.43
CA VAL A 76 5.52 5.72 0.11
C VAL A 76 4.20 6.47 0.27
N VAL A 77 3.34 6.44 -0.75
CA VAL A 77 2.01 7.07 -0.69
C VAL A 77 1.16 6.43 0.39
N GLN A 78 1.12 5.10 0.47
CA GLN A 78 0.34 4.39 1.50
C GLN A 78 0.77 4.72 2.92
N VAL A 79 2.09 4.84 3.19
CA VAL A 79 2.57 5.29 4.50
C VAL A 79 2.05 6.69 4.84
N GLY A 80 2.10 7.62 3.86
CA GLY A 80 1.56 8.97 4.07
C GLY A 80 0.05 9.00 4.30
N LEU A 81 -0.71 8.19 3.55
CA LEU A 81 -2.15 8.03 3.74
C LEU A 81 -2.49 7.43 5.12
N PHE A 82 -1.73 6.43 5.57
CA PHE A 82 -1.88 5.85 6.89
C PHE A 82 -1.62 6.87 8.00
N GLU A 83 -0.51 7.63 7.92
CA GLU A 83 -0.22 8.68 8.91
C GLU A 83 -1.32 9.72 8.98
N ARG A 84 -1.86 10.12 7.83
CA ARG A 84 -3.00 11.02 7.77
C ARG A 84 -4.26 10.41 8.42
N PHE A 85 -4.52 9.13 8.17
CA PHE A 85 -5.64 8.41 8.75
C PHE A 85 -5.57 8.41 10.29
N ILE A 86 -4.46 7.92 10.87
CA ILE A 86 -4.31 7.80 12.33
C ILE A 86 -4.20 9.16 13.04
N ALA A 87 -3.88 10.25 12.33
CA ALA A 87 -3.87 11.59 12.88
C ALA A 87 -5.29 12.17 13.07
N SER A 88 -6.28 11.65 12.35
CA SER A 88 -7.64 12.19 12.32
C SER A 88 -8.71 11.20 12.83
N ARG A 89 -8.35 9.92 13.00
CA ARG A 89 -9.27 8.85 13.36
C ARG A 89 -8.67 7.92 14.42
N PRO A 90 -9.52 7.18 15.16
CA PRO A 90 -9.06 6.12 16.05
C PRO A 90 -8.16 5.12 15.33
N ARG A 91 -7.27 4.48 16.09
CA ARG A 91 -6.43 3.39 15.58
C ARG A 91 -7.33 2.25 15.06
N PRO A 92 -6.97 1.63 13.93
CA PRO A 92 -7.70 0.47 13.44
C PRO A 92 -7.41 -0.75 14.31
N GLU A 93 -8.38 -1.66 14.39
CA GLU A 93 -8.20 -2.95 15.08
C GLU A 93 -7.30 -3.88 14.27
N PHE A 94 -7.43 -3.84 12.95
CA PHE A 94 -6.65 -4.66 12.04
C PHE A 94 -6.05 -3.84 10.91
N MET A 95 -4.89 -4.30 10.42
CA MET A 95 -4.29 -3.83 9.19
C MET A 95 -3.91 -5.04 8.34
N LEU A 96 -4.36 -5.05 7.11
CA LEU A 96 -4.09 -6.10 6.14
C LEU A 96 -3.36 -5.55 4.94
N GLY A 97 -2.49 -6.33 4.35
CA GLY A 97 -1.76 -5.92 3.17
C GLY A 97 -0.84 -7.01 2.68
N LYS A 98 -0.14 -6.70 1.59
CA LYS A 98 0.87 -7.58 1.03
C LYS A 98 2.01 -7.78 2.03
N THR A 99 2.47 -9.00 2.25
CA THR A 99 3.61 -9.32 3.12
C THR A 99 4.90 -9.60 2.37
N ASN A 100 4.83 -9.81 1.05
CA ASN A 100 6.01 -10.04 0.21
C ASN A 100 6.48 -8.80 -0.57
N GLY A 101 7.80 -8.63 -0.68
CA GLY A 101 8.44 -7.48 -1.34
C GLY A 101 8.34 -6.18 -0.53
N ILE A 102 8.26 -5.04 -1.21
CA ILE A 102 8.08 -3.74 -0.55
C ILE A 102 6.64 -3.60 -0.08
N SER A 103 6.43 -3.49 1.23
CA SER A 103 5.12 -3.32 1.83
C SER A 103 5.09 -2.13 2.80
N ALA A 104 4.12 -1.24 2.60
CA ALA A 104 3.84 -0.17 3.56
C ALA A 104 3.30 -0.71 4.89
N LEU A 105 2.70 -1.90 4.89
CA LEU A 105 2.06 -2.50 6.05
C LEU A 105 3.04 -2.63 7.23
N GLU A 106 4.24 -3.16 6.99
CA GLU A 106 5.25 -3.39 8.04
C GLU A 106 5.75 -2.07 8.65
N VAL A 107 5.85 -1.02 7.83
CA VAL A 107 6.20 0.32 8.31
C VAL A 107 5.09 0.89 9.17
N CYS A 108 3.84 0.77 8.72
CA CYS A 108 2.68 1.27 9.45
C CYS A 108 2.41 0.51 10.75
N ALA A 109 2.77 -0.78 10.78
CA ALA A 109 2.75 -1.62 11.99
C ALA A 109 3.94 -1.38 12.92
N GLY A 110 4.91 -0.54 12.54
CA GLY A 110 6.11 -0.24 13.33
C GLY A 110 7.13 -1.39 13.39
N LYS A 111 7.04 -2.36 12.47
CA LYS A 111 8.00 -3.48 12.37
C LYS A 111 9.22 -3.15 11.52
N LYS A 112 9.07 -2.18 10.62
CA LYS A 112 10.13 -1.70 9.72
C LYS A 112 10.20 -0.18 9.77
N SER A 113 11.40 0.40 9.65
CA SER A 113 11.52 1.86 9.53
C SER A 113 11.17 2.32 8.10
N PHE A 114 10.71 3.57 7.97
CA PHE A 114 10.46 4.15 6.65
C PHE A 114 11.74 4.21 5.81
N ASP A 115 12.87 4.53 6.43
CA ASP A 115 14.14 4.67 5.74
C ASP A 115 14.61 3.30 5.21
N GLU A 116 14.43 2.24 6.00
CA GLU A 116 14.71 0.88 5.56
C GLU A 116 13.81 0.45 4.40
N LEU A 117 12.55 0.89 4.35
CA LEU A 117 11.65 0.63 3.23
C LEU A 117 12.19 1.25 1.92
N VAL A 118 12.68 2.48 1.97
CA VAL A 118 13.20 3.19 0.79
C VAL A 118 14.55 2.62 0.37
N LEU A 119 15.48 2.46 1.31
CA LEU A 119 16.87 2.04 1.05
C LEU A 119 16.98 0.59 0.56
N LYS A 120 16.08 -0.31 1.00
CA LYS A 120 16.02 -1.70 0.54
C LYS A 120 15.05 -1.91 -0.63
N SER A 121 14.62 -0.84 -1.30
CA SER A 121 13.73 -0.96 -2.44
C SER A 121 14.46 -1.53 -3.67
N ASP A 122 13.74 -2.28 -4.50
CA ASP A 122 14.26 -2.79 -5.78
C ASP A 122 14.70 -1.67 -6.75
N PHE A 123 14.32 -0.41 -6.47
CA PHE A 123 14.76 0.75 -7.22
C PHE A 123 16.22 1.13 -6.89
N LEU A 124 16.59 1.16 -5.61
CA LEU A 124 17.95 1.49 -5.16
C LEU A 124 18.87 0.27 -5.08
N GLN A 125 18.28 -0.89 -4.77
CA GLN A 125 18.94 -2.17 -4.78
C GLN A 125 18.27 -3.02 -5.86
N PRO A 126 18.50 -2.72 -7.15
CA PRO A 126 18.12 -3.65 -8.20
C PRO A 126 18.88 -4.93 -7.92
N SER A 127 18.18 -5.87 -7.27
CA SER A 127 18.72 -7.18 -6.95
C SER A 127 19.42 -7.68 -8.20
N SER A 128 20.68 -8.13 -8.07
CA SER A 128 21.42 -8.79 -9.15
C SER A 128 20.79 -10.13 -9.56
N THR A 129 19.48 -10.30 -9.38
CA THR A 129 18.62 -11.27 -10.06
C THR A 129 18.37 -10.85 -11.51
N ALA A 130 19.42 -10.46 -12.22
CA ALA A 130 19.52 -10.81 -13.62
C ALA A 130 19.85 -12.31 -13.67
N HIS A 131 18.83 -13.12 -13.91
CA HIS A 131 18.95 -14.44 -14.56
C HIS A 131 19.89 -15.47 -13.90
N SER A 132 19.46 -16.10 -12.82
CA SER A 132 19.63 -17.56 -12.73
C SER A 132 18.47 -18.18 -13.52
N GLN A 133 18.68 -18.44 -14.81
CA GLN A 133 17.86 -19.41 -15.54
C GLN A 133 17.89 -20.72 -14.73
N PRO A 134 16.75 -21.28 -14.30
CA PRO A 134 16.75 -22.63 -13.80
C PRO A 134 17.20 -23.56 -14.95
N PRO A 135 17.97 -24.62 -14.66
CA PRO A 135 18.36 -25.59 -15.67
C PRO A 135 17.11 -26.13 -16.36
N LEU A 136 17.15 -26.19 -17.69
CA LEU A 136 16.07 -26.71 -18.53
C LEU A 136 15.57 -28.06 -17.99
N GLY A 137 14.36 -28.08 -17.44
CA GLY A 137 13.81 -29.33 -16.92
C GLY A 137 12.44 -29.24 -16.26
N GLU A 138 12.05 -28.09 -15.72
CA GLU A 138 10.74 -27.92 -15.09
C GLU A 138 10.11 -26.62 -15.59
N ALA A 139 8.82 -26.68 -15.92
CA ALA A 139 8.03 -25.55 -16.41
C ALA A 139 7.97 -24.46 -15.33
N SER A 140 8.99 -23.62 -15.29
CA SER A 140 9.05 -22.42 -14.49
C SER A 140 8.00 -21.44 -15.04
N LEU A 141 6.92 -21.25 -14.30
CA LEU A 141 5.97 -20.15 -14.48
C LEU A 141 6.70 -18.83 -14.19
N VAL A 142 7.51 -18.38 -15.14
CA VAL A 142 8.15 -17.06 -15.11
C VAL A 142 7.04 -16.01 -15.28
N GLY A 143 6.79 -15.21 -14.24
CA GLY A 143 6.19 -13.89 -14.47
C GLY A 143 5.27 -13.30 -13.41
N LEU A 144 4.70 -14.08 -12.48
CA LEU A 144 3.80 -13.53 -11.46
C LEU A 144 4.10 -14.16 -10.10
N GLN A 145 4.94 -13.51 -9.30
CA GLN A 145 4.89 -13.72 -7.85
C GLN A 145 3.48 -13.35 -7.39
N LEU A 146 2.71 -14.36 -6.94
CA LEU A 146 1.43 -14.16 -6.30
C LEU A 146 1.60 -13.23 -5.10
N GLU A 147 0.65 -12.30 -4.95
CA GLU A 147 0.62 -11.44 -3.77
C GLU A 147 0.21 -12.28 -2.57
N GLU A 148 1.10 -12.35 -1.57
CA GLU A 148 0.78 -12.97 -0.30
C GLU A 148 0.27 -11.89 0.64
N TYR A 149 -0.88 -12.11 1.24
CA TYR A 149 -1.46 -11.22 2.21
C TYR A 149 -1.24 -11.73 3.63
N GLY A 150 -1.12 -10.78 4.54
CA GLY A 150 -1.11 -11.01 5.97
C GLY A 150 -1.55 -9.74 6.67
N GLY A 151 -1.40 -9.73 8.00
CA GLY A 151 -1.89 -8.60 8.75
C GLY A 151 -1.41 -8.52 10.18
N PHE A 152 -1.77 -7.41 10.79
CA PHE A 152 -1.46 -7.07 12.16
C PHE A 152 -2.74 -6.68 12.89
N GLN A 153 -2.81 -7.03 14.17
CA GLN A 153 -3.88 -6.63 15.09
C GLN A 153 -3.34 -5.65 16.11
N TRP A 154 -4.12 -4.62 16.42
CA TRP A 154 -3.82 -3.69 17.49
C TRP A 154 -4.10 -4.33 18.85
N LEU A 155 -3.05 -4.62 19.61
CA LEU A 155 -3.11 -5.22 20.94
C LEU A 155 -2.17 -4.46 21.88
N ARG A 156 -2.69 -4.04 23.04
CA ARG A 156 -1.90 -3.46 24.15
C ARG A 156 -0.93 -2.36 23.68
N ASP A 157 -1.46 -1.40 22.93
CA ASP A 157 -0.72 -0.25 22.39
C ASP A 157 0.34 -0.56 21.32
N SER A 158 0.28 -1.74 20.70
CA SER A 158 1.15 -2.11 19.59
C SER A 158 0.45 -2.96 18.54
N PHE A 159 1.01 -3.02 17.33
CA PHE A 159 0.55 -3.95 16.30
C PHE A 159 1.30 -5.28 16.43
N GLU A 160 0.58 -6.38 16.59
CA GLU A 160 1.12 -7.74 16.64
C GLU A 160 0.74 -8.49 15.37
N ALA A 161 1.66 -9.32 14.85
CA ALA A 161 1.39 -10.10 13.63
C ALA A 161 0.34 -11.17 13.92
N VAL A 162 -0.62 -11.33 13.02
CA VAL A 162 -1.65 -12.36 13.12
C VAL A 162 -1.32 -13.46 12.14
N ASP A 163 -1.33 -14.71 12.62
CA ASP A 163 -1.18 -15.87 11.75
C ASP A 163 -2.54 -16.34 11.25
N PHE A 164 -2.91 -15.90 10.06
CA PHE A 164 -4.12 -16.32 9.37
C PHE A 164 -3.92 -17.67 8.68
N ALA A 165 -4.99 -18.47 8.63
CA ALA A 165 -4.98 -19.78 8.00
C ALA A 165 -4.74 -19.73 6.48
N SER A 166 -5.08 -18.60 5.86
CA SER A 166 -4.88 -18.34 4.43
C SER A 166 -3.99 -17.11 4.22
N LYS A 167 -3.31 -17.05 3.07
CA LYS A 167 -2.57 -15.87 2.59
C LYS A 167 -3.31 -15.12 1.48
N ASP A 168 -4.56 -15.50 1.22
CA ASP A 168 -5.47 -14.80 0.32
C ASP A 168 -6.28 -13.75 1.11
N LEU A 169 -6.40 -12.53 0.56
CA LEU A 169 -7.04 -11.40 1.24
C LEU A 169 -8.50 -11.68 1.61
N TYR A 170 -9.27 -12.30 0.72
CA TYR A 170 -10.70 -12.53 0.96
C TYR A 170 -10.92 -13.57 2.04
N SER A 171 -10.12 -14.63 2.02
CA SER A 171 -10.11 -15.66 3.06
C SER A 171 -9.77 -15.04 4.43
N ILE A 172 -8.77 -14.16 4.49
CA ILE A 172 -8.40 -13.43 5.72
C ILE A 172 -9.55 -12.52 6.20
N LEU A 173 -10.22 -11.81 5.29
CA LEU A 173 -11.35 -10.94 5.63
C LEU A 173 -12.55 -11.73 6.16
N ALA A 174 -12.81 -12.92 5.61
CA ALA A 174 -13.83 -13.82 6.11
C ALA A 174 -13.49 -14.30 7.53
N GLU A 175 -12.24 -14.69 7.77
CA GLU A 175 -11.75 -15.10 9.10
C GLU A 175 -11.86 -13.97 10.13
N ILE A 176 -11.54 -12.72 9.74
CA ILE A 176 -11.69 -11.55 10.62
C ILE A 176 -13.16 -11.29 10.93
N ARG A 177 -14.06 -11.42 9.94
CA ARG A 177 -15.50 -11.23 10.14
C ARG A 177 -16.09 -12.23 11.12
N GLU A 178 -15.72 -13.50 11.00
CA GLU A 178 -16.25 -14.56 11.87
C GLU A 178 -15.80 -14.41 13.33
N ASN A 179 -14.57 -13.92 13.53
CA ASN A 179 -13.93 -13.91 14.85
C ASN A 179 -13.92 -12.52 15.53
N ASN A 180 -14.21 -11.44 14.80
CA ASN A 180 -14.06 -10.06 15.31
C ASN A 180 -15.20 -9.15 14.85
N PHE A 181 -15.51 -8.13 15.66
CA PHE A 181 -16.58 -7.15 15.40
C PHE A 181 -16.15 -6.04 14.41
N VAL A 182 -15.41 -6.37 13.36
CA VAL A 182 -15.03 -5.40 12.32
C VAL A 182 -16.23 -5.17 11.40
N GLY A 183 -16.67 -3.91 11.26
CA GLY A 183 -17.77 -3.54 10.36
C GLY A 183 -17.37 -2.55 9.26
N GLN A 184 -16.15 -2.02 9.32
CA GLN A 184 -15.65 -1.04 8.37
C GLN A 184 -14.32 -1.49 7.77
N LEU A 185 -14.24 -1.45 6.44
CA LEU A 185 -13.02 -1.67 5.69
C LEU A 185 -12.60 -0.36 5.04
N ILE A 186 -11.38 0.08 5.33
CA ILE A 186 -10.85 1.33 4.80
C ILE A 186 -9.62 1.01 3.97
N ASN A 187 -9.70 1.31 2.68
CA ASN A 187 -8.57 1.12 1.77
C ASN A 187 -7.56 2.25 1.97
N ILE A 188 -6.33 1.87 2.36
CA ILE A 188 -5.15 2.73 2.34
C ILE A 188 -4.49 2.55 0.98
N GLY A 189 -4.92 3.40 0.04
CA GLY A 189 -4.44 3.38 -1.33
C GLY A 189 -5.49 3.99 -2.27
N PRO A 190 -5.06 4.57 -3.39
CA PRO A 190 -5.98 5.41 -4.14
C PRO A 190 -6.94 4.66 -5.07
N SER A 191 -6.66 3.43 -5.49
CA SER A 191 -7.59 2.63 -6.30
C SER A 191 -8.39 1.62 -5.46
N ILE A 192 -9.67 1.93 -5.23
CA ILE A 192 -10.65 1.04 -4.57
C ILE A 192 -11.61 0.38 -5.57
N GLU A 193 -11.77 0.95 -6.77
CA GLU A 193 -12.83 0.55 -7.71
C GLU A 193 -12.67 -0.86 -8.27
N PHE A 194 -11.43 -1.27 -8.54
CA PHE A 194 -11.13 -2.64 -8.98
C PHE A 194 -11.58 -3.67 -7.93
N ARG A 195 -11.31 -3.39 -6.65
CA ARG A 195 -11.65 -4.29 -5.54
C ARG A 195 -13.13 -4.23 -5.16
N LYS A 196 -13.80 -3.08 -5.30
CA LYS A 196 -15.26 -2.97 -5.07
C LYS A 196 -16.05 -3.93 -5.94
N LYS A 197 -15.68 -4.10 -7.21
CA LYS A 197 -16.35 -5.04 -8.14
C LYS A 197 -16.12 -6.50 -7.75
N GLU A 198 -14.89 -6.89 -7.40
CA GLU A 198 -14.59 -8.25 -6.92
C GLU A 198 -15.27 -8.54 -5.57
N MET A 199 -15.23 -7.62 -4.62
CA MET A 199 -15.83 -7.80 -3.29
C MET A 199 -17.35 -7.83 -3.33
N ALA A 200 -17.99 -7.03 -4.20
CA ALA A 200 -19.42 -7.08 -4.41
C ALA A 200 -19.90 -8.44 -4.94
N SER A 201 -19.04 -9.17 -5.67
CA SER A 201 -19.34 -10.51 -6.17
C SER A 201 -19.22 -11.62 -5.12
N MET A 202 -18.54 -11.36 -4.00
CA MET A 202 -18.21 -12.34 -2.97
C MET A 202 -19.08 -12.23 -1.70
N GLU A 203 -20.26 -11.59 -1.78
CA GLU A 203 -21.18 -11.41 -0.65
C GLU A 203 -20.58 -10.71 0.59
N PHE A 204 -19.50 -9.93 0.45
CA PHE A 204 -18.96 -9.05 1.51
C PHE A 204 -19.86 -7.82 1.79
N LEU A 205 -21.17 -7.95 1.58
CA LEU A 205 -22.19 -6.89 1.63
C LEU A 205 -22.36 -6.23 3.01
N GLU A 206 -21.78 -6.82 4.06
CA GLU A 206 -21.89 -6.29 5.43
C GLU A 206 -20.77 -5.31 5.82
N PHE A 207 -19.68 -5.24 5.07
CA PHE A 207 -18.64 -4.26 5.34
C PHE A 207 -18.96 -2.92 4.70
N THR A 208 -18.90 -1.85 5.49
CA THR A 208 -18.87 -0.50 4.91
C THR A 208 -17.47 -0.24 4.37
N MET A 209 -17.34 -0.16 3.04
CA MET A 209 -16.07 0.10 2.36
C MET A 209 -15.87 1.58 2.07
N MET A 210 -14.70 2.13 2.43
CA MET A 210 -14.35 3.53 2.20
C MET A 210 -12.90 3.66 1.71
N ASN A 211 -12.58 4.74 0.98
CA ASN A 211 -11.21 5.06 0.60
C ASN A 211 -10.62 6.11 1.56
N SER A 212 -9.38 5.94 2.03
CA SER A 212 -8.73 6.93 2.89
C SER A 212 -8.66 8.33 2.28
N ILE A 213 -8.64 8.42 0.94
CA ILE A 213 -8.60 9.71 0.22
C ILE A 213 -9.97 10.40 0.24
N GLU A 214 -11.05 9.65 0.03
CA GLU A 214 -12.42 10.18 0.12
C GLU A 214 -12.75 10.63 1.56
N LEU A 215 -12.14 9.97 2.53
CA LEU A 215 -12.29 10.27 3.96
C LEU A 215 -11.41 11.42 4.43
N ASP A 216 -10.53 11.96 3.57
CA ASP A 216 -9.64 13.05 3.95
C ASP A 216 -10.43 14.36 4.09
N PRO A 217 -10.41 15.02 5.26
CA PRO A 217 -11.18 16.24 5.50
C PRO A 217 -10.87 17.39 4.54
N ILE A 218 -9.63 17.48 4.04
CA ILE A 218 -9.22 18.54 3.11
C ILE A 218 -9.85 18.27 1.74
N LEU A 219 -9.88 17.02 1.31
CA LEU A 219 -10.42 16.66 -0.01
C LEU A 219 -11.94 16.59 0.01
N SER A 220 -12.55 16.11 1.09
CA SER A 220 -14.00 16.03 1.22
C SER A 220 -14.67 17.41 1.09
N SER A 221 -14.04 18.48 1.60
CA SER A 221 -14.56 19.85 1.47
C SER A 221 -14.57 20.39 0.04
N PHE A 222 -13.71 19.86 -0.86
CA PHE A 222 -13.70 20.24 -2.27
C PHE A 222 -14.66 19.41 -3.13
N LEU A 223 -15.03 18.21 -2.67
CA LEU A 223 -15.92 17.30 -3.38
C LEU A 223 -17.40 17.52 -3.03
N SER A 224 -17.69 18.20 -1.92
CA SER A 224 -19.05 18.52 -1.47
C SER A 224 -19.56 19.89 -1.92
N ALA A 225 -18.83 20.57 -2.83
CA ALA A 225 -19.18 21.87 -3.40
C ALA A 225 -19.45 21.73 -4.90
#